data_AF-A0A924GWK8-F1
#
_entry.id   AF-A0A924GWK8-F1
#
_cell.length_a   1.000
_cell.length_b   1.000
_cell.length_c   1.000
_cell.angle_alpha   90.00
_cell.angle_beta   90.00
_cell.angle_gamma   90.00
#
_symmetry.space_group_name_H-M   'P 1'
#
loop_
_entity.id
_entity.type
_entity.pdbx_description
1 polymer ?
#
loop_
_entity_poly.entity_id
_entity_poly.type
_entity_poly.pdbx_seq_one_letter_code
_entity_poly.pdbx_strand_id
1 'polypeptide(L)'
;MNYTDLHQLAIDAMRSRGLEPEFSAEALREAEASRQEPLERTNDIRDMRALPWFSIDNDDTRDLDQLSVAQALPAGVMRLMVAVAEVDGKVRIGSAVDRHASLNTTSVYTAACIFPMLPEALSTDLTSLHEGQERLAVVVDMNVEADGNLAQATLYRARVLNRAKLTYDNVSAWLDGTAHELPQMQSLPALEEQLRLHDTIAGRLRQRRQQRGALNLKTIAARPVFREGKLITLSPDEKNRAKDLIADLMIAANSATARFLADKGFPSLRRLLQAPRRWDRIVALAASHDVALPPAADAVALERFLEQQRRSDPDGFADLSLAIVKMLGSG
;
A
#
# COMPACT_ATOMS: atom_id res chain seq x y z
N MET A 1 -29.91 -8.26 -3.77
CA MET A 1 -29.27 -9.03 -4.85
C MET A 1 -28.60 -10.24 -4.22
N ASN A 2 -28.80 -11.44 -4.75
CA ASN A 2 -28.18 -12.63 -4.17
C ASN A 2 -26.70 -12.70 -4.60
N TYR A 3 -25.85 -13.32 -3.79
CA TYR A 3 -24.41 -13.45 -4.06
C TYR A 3 -24.12 -14.07 -5.44
N THR A 4 -24.89 -15.09 -5.83
CA THR A 4 -24.73 -15.76 -7.13
C THR A 4 -24.93 -14.81 -8.32
N ASP A 5 -25.90 -13.88 -8.23
CA ASP A 5 -26.14 -12.88 -9.27
C ASP A 5 -24.99 -11.87 -9.35
N LEU A 6 -24.52 -11.40 -8.19
CA LEU A 6 -23.39 -10.47 -8.13
C LEU A 6 -22.08 -11.10 -8.63
N HIS A 7 -21.87 -12.38 -8.33
CA HIS A 7 -20.71 -13.13 -8.81
C HIS A 7 -20.71 -13.27 -10.33
N GLN A 8 -21.85 -13.63 -10.94
CA GLN A 8 -21.95 -13.72 -12.39
C GLN A 8 -21.76 -12.35 -13.06
N LEU A 9 -22.35 -11.29 -12.51
CA LEU A 9 -22.13 -9.92 -12.99
C LEU A 9 -20.65 -9.52 -12.94
N ALA A 10 -19.93 -9.93 -11.89
CA ALA A 10 -18.50 -9.66 -11.75
C ALA A 10 -17.67 -10.38 -12.82
N ILE A 11 -17.99 -11.65 -13.11
CA ILE A 11 -17.38 -12.43 -14.20
C ILE A 11 -17.64 -11.78 -15.57
N ASP A 12 -18.89 -11.39 -15.84
CA ASP A 12 -19.26 -10.76 -17.10
C ASP A 12 -18.56 -9.41 -17.28
N ALA A 13 -18.40 -8.65 -16.19
CA ALA A 13 -17.65 -7.40 -16.18
C ALA A 13 -16.16 -7.63 -16.52
N MET A 14 -15.51 -8.62 -15.91
CA MET A 14 -14.13 -9.03 -16.25
C MET A 14 -13.99 -9.28 -17.76
N ARG A 15 -14.84 -10.17 -18.30
CA ARG A 15 -14.80 -10.57 -19.71
C ARG A 15 -15.07 -9.39 -20.64
N SER A 16 -16.04 -8.53 -20.33
CA SER A 16 -16.38 -7.35 -21.14
C SER A 16 -15.24 -6.32 -21.24
N ARG A 17 -14.31 -6.34 -20.26
CA ARG A 17 -13.12 -5.48 -20.22
C ARG A 17 -11.87 -6.17 -20.78
N GLY A 18 -12.00 -7.38 -21.33
CA GLY A 18 -10.89 -8.15 -21.87
C GLY A 18 -10.01 -8.80 -20.80
N LEU A 19 -10.52 -8.97 -19.58
CA LEU A 19 -9.82 -9.63 -18.47
C LEU A 19 -10.26 -11.09 -18.34
N GLU A 20 -9.40 -11.92 -17.77
CA GLU A 20 -9.64 -13.33 -17.54
C GLU A 20 -10.07 -13.57 -16.08
N PRO A 21 -11.32 -14.00 -15.82
CA PRO A 21 -11.80 -14.26 -14.46
C PRO A 21 -11.26 -15.57 -13.87
N GLU A 22 -10.80 -16.51 -14.71
CA GLU A 22 -10.37 -17.84 -14.31
C GLU A 22 -8.93 -18.09 -14.77
N PHE A 23 -8.17 -18.81 -13.95
CA PHE A 23 -6.83 -19.27 -14.33
C PHE A 23 -6.92 -20.46 -15.29
N SER A 24 -6.00 -20.51 -16.25
CA SER A 24 -5.84 -21.71 -17.07
C SER A 24 -5.36 -22.89 -16.23
N ALA A 25 -5.69 -24.11 -16.67
CA ALA A 25 -5.20 -25.33 -16.01
C ALA A 25 -3.66 -25.43 -16.04
N GLU A 26 -3.01 -24.81 -17.01
CA GLU A 26 -1.56 -24.70 -17.09
C GLU A 26 -1.01 -23.81 -15.96
N ALA A 27 -1.56 -22.60 -15.79
CA ALA A 27 -1.16 -21.66 -14.73
C ALA A 27 -1.35 -22.27 -13.33
N LEU A 28 -2.44 -22.99 -13.10
CA LEU A 28 -2.67 -23.69 -11.83
C LEU A 28 -1.65 -24.80 -11.57
N ARG A 29 -1.31 -25.60 -12.59
CA ARG A 29 -0.27 -26.64 -12.46
C ARG A 29 1.12 -26.04 -12.22
N GLU A 30 1.46 -24.95 -12.90
CA GLU A 30 2.72 -24.23 -12.70
C GLU A 30 2.83 -23.71 -11.27
N ALA A 31 1.80 -23.03 -10.77
CA ALA A 31 1.78 -22.50 -9.41
C ALA A 31 1.90 -23.59 -8.35
N GLU A 32 1.24 -24.73 -8.55
CA GLU A 32 1.34 -25.87 -7.62
C GLU A 32 2.72 -26.52 -7.65
N ALA A 33 3.34 -26.63 -8.83
CA ALA A 33 4.70 -27.16 -8.97
C ALA A 33 5.74 -26.30 -8.23
N SER A 34 5.54 -24.98 -8.15
CA SER A 34 6.42 -24.04 -7.41
C SER A 34 6.53 -24.35 -5.91
N ARG A 35 5.60 -25.13 -5.33
CA ARG A 35 5.67 -25.57 -3.92
C ARG A 35 6.87 -26.47 -3.63
N GLN A 36 7.34 -27.21 -4.64
CA GLN A 36 8.45 -28.15 -4.48
C GLN A 36 9.82 -27.46 -4.62
N GLU A 37 9.84 -26.21 -5.09
CA GLU A 37 11.08 -25.45 -5.25
C GLU A 37 11.60 -24.97 -3.88
N PRO A 38 12.81 -25.37 -3.47
CA PRO A 38 13.39 -24.91 -2.22
C PRO A 38 13.61 -23.39 -2.24
N LEU A 39 13.65 -22.78 -1.06
CA LEU A 39 14.04 -21.38 -0.94
C LEU A 39 15.49 -21.20 -1.39
N GLU A 40 15.75 -20.22 -2.24
CA GLU A 40 17.09 -19.90 -2.72
C GLU A 40 18.01 -19.46 -1.57
N ARG A 41 19.26 -19.92 -1.60
CA ARG A 41 20.27 -19.69 -0.54
C ARG A 41 21.64 -19.40 -1.14
N THR A 42 21.71 -18.41 -2.01
CA THR A 42 22.96 -17.92 -2.61
C THR A 42 23.61 -16.87 -1.72
N ASN A 43 24.92 -16.61 -1.93
CA ASN A 43 25.69 -15.66 -1.11
C ASN A 43 25.29 -14.19 -1.31
N ASP A 44 24.59 -13.86 -2.39
CA ASP A 44 24.05 -12.52 -2.67
C ASP A 44 22.75 -12.22 -1.91
N ILE A 45 22.09 -13.25 -1.37
CA ILE A 45 20.87 -13.10 -0.56
C ILE A 45 21.26 -12.88 0.91
N ARG A 46 20.96 -11.70 1.44
CA ARG A 46 21.29 -11.36 2.83
C ARG A 46 20.40 -12.12 3.81
N ASP A 47 20.98 -12.61 4.91
CA ASP A 47 20.20 -13.14 6.02
C ASP A 47 19.77 -12.01 6.96
N MET A 48 18.47 -11.72 6.99
CA MET A 48 17.89 -10.67 7.85
C MET A 48 16.83 -11.23 8.80
N ARG A 49 16.76 -12.55 8.97
CA ARG A 49 15.74 -13.23 9.78
C ARG A 49 15.81 -12.86 11.27
N ALA A 50 16.97 -12.38 11.73
CA ALA A 50 17.18 -11.97 13.11
C ALA A 50 16.48 -10.64 13.48
N LEU A 51 16.11 -9.82 12.49
CA LEU A 51 15.44 -8.54 12.76
C LEU A 51 13.97 -8.75 13.17
N PRO A 52 13.39 -7.82 13.97
CA PRO A 52 12.02 -7.89 14.43
C PRO A 52 11.03 -7.45 13.35
N TRP A 53 11.04 -8.12 12.19
CA TRP A 53 10.10 -7.85 11.11
C TRP A 53 8.67 -8.12 11.53
N PHE A 54 7.75 -7.25 11.15
CA PHE A 54 6.31 -7.45 11.34
C PHE A 54 5.52 -6.90 10.15
N SER A 55 4.26 -7.32 10.03
CA SER A 55 3.29 -6.78 9.07
C SER A 55 2.14 -6.08 9.81
N ILE A 56 1.44 -5.15 9.15
CA ILE A 56 0.19 -4.55 9.63
C ILE A 56 -0.81 -4.58 8.46
N ASP A 57 -1.87 -5.36 8.61
CA ASP A 57 -2.82 -5.65 7.53
C ASP A 57 -4.27 -5.68 8.04
N ASN A 58 -5.25 -6.00 7.19
CA ASN A 58 -6.58 -6.32 7.71
C ASN A 58 -6.55 -7.72 8.36
N ASP A 59 -7.52 -7.99 9.25
CA ASP A 59 -7.62 -9.25 9.98
C ASP A 59 -7.63 -10.46 9.04
N ASP A 60 -8.36 -10.37 7.94
CA ASP A 60 -8.62 -11.42 6.94
C ASP A 60 -7.58 -11.48 5.80
N THR A 61 -6.62 -10.56 5.76
CA THR A 61 -5.59 -10.54 4.71
C THR A 61 -4.66 -11.74 4.84
N ARG A 62 -4.43 -12.44 3.72
CA ARG A 62 -3.55 -13.63 3.63
C ARG A 62 -2.36 -13.43 2.69
N ASP A 63 -2.46 -12.47 1.79
CA ASP A 63 -1.48 -11.97 0.83
C ASP A 63 -0.66 -10.84 1.46
N LEU A 64 0.20 -11.19 2.42
CA LEU A 64 1.04 -10.22 3.12
C LEU A 64 2.22 -9.83 2.24
N ASP A 65 2.10 -8.71 1.53
CA ASP A 65 3.10 -8.29 0.54
C ASP A 65 4.35 -7.65 1.16
N GLN A 66 4.27 -7.19 2.41
CA GLN A 66 5.33 -6.35 2.99
C GLN A 66 5.54 -6.56 4.50
N LEU A 67 6.79 -6.41 4.91
CA LEU A 67 7.21 -6.30 6.32
C LEU A 67 8.00 -5.01 6.51
N SER A 68 8.07 -4.52 7.75
CA SER A 68 8.92 -3.39 8.07
C SER A 68 9.67 -3.55 9.40
N VAL A 69 10.80 -2.85 9.50
CA VAL A 69 11.59 -2.71 10.71
C VAL A 69 12.28 -1.34 10.69
N ALA A 70 12.46 -0.75 11.86
CA ALA A 70 13.07 0.55 12.03
C ALA A 70 14.18 0.52 13.09
N GLN A 71 15.18 1.38 12.93
CA GLN A 71 16.27 1.57 13.89
C GLN A 71 16.54 3.07 14.08
N ALA A 72 16.67 3.51 15.32
CA ALA A 72 17.21 4.84 15.59
C ALA A 72 18.72 4.86 15.28
N LEU A 73 19.18 5.91 14.62
CA LEU A 73 20.59 6.17 14.33
C LEU A 73 21.04 7.48 15.04
N PRO A 74 22.36 7.75 15.14
CA PRO A 74 22.86 9.00 15.69
C PRO A 74 22.30 10.25 14.98
N ALA A 75 22.38 11.40 15.66
CA ALA A 75 21.94 12.70 15.15
C ALA A 75 20.46 12.76 14.72
N GLY A 76 19.61 11.91 15.31
CA GLY A 76 18.17 11.92 15.07
C GLY A 76 17.74 11.32 13.73
N VAL A 77 18.66 10.70 12.99
CA VAL A 77 18.36 9.92 11.78
C VAL A 77 17.68 8.61 12.20
N MET A 78 16.76 8.12 11.37
CA MET A 78 16.14 6.82 11.56
C MET A 78 16.33 5.98 10.29
N ARG A 79 16.72 4.72 10.45
CA ARG A 79 16.76 3.76 9.35
C ARG A 79 15.43 3.04 9.28
N LEU A 80 14.82 3.04 8.11
CA LEU A 80 13.60 2.29 7.79
C LEU A 80 13.95 1.25 6.74
N MET A 81 13.67 -0.03 7.05
CA MET A 81 13.76 -1.11 6.08
C MET A 81 12.36 -1.65 5.81
N VAL A 82 11.98 -1.69 4.54
CA VAL A 82 10.73 -2.30 4.06
C VAL A 82 11.10 -3.51 3.22
N ALA A 83 10.66 -4.69 3.61
CA ALA A 83 10.83 -5.92 2.83
C ALA A 83 9.55 -6.17 2.03
N VAL A 84 9.65 -6.26 0.70
CA VAL A 84 8.53 -6.56 -0.21
C VAL A 84 8.69 -7.99 -0.72
N ALA A 85 7.60 -8.75 -0.76
CA ALA A 85 7.55 -10.14 -1.23
C ALA A 85 8.22 -10.31 -2.60
N GLU A 86 9.10 -11.31 -2.72
CA GLU A 86 9.78 -11.63 -3.97
C GLU A 86 8.89 -12.53 -4.84
N VAL A 87 8.02 -11.91 -5.64
CA VAL A 87 7.09 -12.62 -6.53
C VAL A 87 7.77 -13.17 -7.78
N ASP A 88 8.72 -12.42 -8.36
CA ASP A 88 9.44 -12.77 -9.59
C ASP A 88 10.35 -14.00 -9.42
N GLY A 89 10.77 -14.31 -8.19
CA GLY A 89 11.44 -15.56 -7.85
C GLY A 89 10.56 -16.81 -8.05
N LYS A 90 9.23 -16.66 -8.11
CA LYS A 90 8.28 -17.77 -8.31
C LYS A 90 7.50 -17.69 -9.62
N VAL A 91 7.37 -16.50 -10.21
CA VAL A 91 6.66 -16.28 -11.47
C VAL A 91 7.69 -15.98 -12.57
N ARG A 92 8.06 -17.01 -13.34
CA ARG A 92 9.03 -16.86 -14.43
C ARG A 92 8.43 -16.11 -15.62
N ILE A 93 9.18 -15.18 -16.19
CA ILE A 93 8.80 -14.47 -17.41
C ILE A 93 8.41 -15.46 -18.52
N GLY A 94 7.26 -15.23 -19.13
CA GLY A 94 6.70 -16.06 -20.19
C GLY A 94 5.97 -17.32 -19.74
N SER A 95 5.88 -17.61 -18.43
CA SER A 95 5.07 -18.73 -17.91
C SER A 95 3.57 -18.51 -18.11
N ALA A 96 2.74 -19.54 -17.92
CA ALA A 96 1.28 -19.37 -17.97
C ALA A 96 0.77 -18.43 -16.87
N VAL A 97 1.37 -18.47 -15.68
CA VAL A 97 1.07 -17.51 -14.60
C VAL A 97 1.45 -16.07 -15.01
N ASP A 98 2.65 -15.87 -15.58
CA ASP A 98 3.11 -14.54 -16.03
C ASP A 98 2.20 -13.96 -17.12
N ARG A 99 1.80 -14.78 -18.10
CA ARG A 99 0.87 -14.36 -19.16
C ARG A 99 -0.49 -13.92 -18.60
N HIS A 100 -1.03 -14.66 -17.63
CA HIS A 100 -2.29 -14.29 -16.98
C HIS A 100 -2.14 -13.00 -16.15
N ALA A 101 -1.07 -12.88 -15.38
CA ALA A 101 -0.78 -11.67 -14.60
C ALA A 101 -0.58 -10.45 -15.51
N SER A 102 0.10 -10.61 -16.65
CA SER A 102 0.28 -9.57 -17.66
C SER A 102 -1.05 -9.14 -18.28
N LEU A 103 -1.92 -10.09 -18.63
CA LEU A 103 -3.24 -9.80 -19.20
C LEU A 103 -4.14 -9.08 -18.20
N ASN A 104 -4.22 -9.56 -16.96
CA ASN A 104 -5.08 -8.98 -15.93
C ASN A 104 -4.49 -7.70 -15.31
N THR A 105 -3.17 -7.51 -15.34
CA THR A 105 -2.39 -6.38 -14.82
C THR A 105 -2.46 -6.17 -13.30
N THR A 106 -3.58 -6.51 -12.65
CA THR A 106 -3.83 -6.32 -11.23
C THR A 106 -4.91 -7.26 -10.72
N SER A 107 -4.98 -7.47 -9.40
CA SER A 107 -6.11 -8.16 -8.78
C SER A 107 -7.35 -7.27 -8.86
N VAL A 108 -8.49 -7.83 -9.28
CA VAL A 108 -9.74 -7.09 -9.42
C VAL A 108 -10.64 -7.37 -8.24
N TYR A 109 -10.82 -6.36 -7.39
CA TYR A 109 -11.69 -6.43 -6.21
C TYR A 109 -13.10 -5.96 -6.59
N THR A 110 -14.07 -6.87 -6.50
CA THR A 110 -15.49 -6.55 -6.70
C THR A 110 -16.26 -6.68 -5.39
N ALA A 111 -17.53 -6.28 -5.39
CA ALA A 111 -18.36 -6.43 -4.21
C ALA A 111 -18.62 -7.92 -3.86
N ALA A 112 -18.65 -8.81 -4.84
CA ALA A 112 -18.94 -10.24 -4.61
C ALA A 112 -17.69 -11.07 -4.36
N CYS A 113 -16.64 -10.86 -5.14
CA CYS A 113 -15.44 -11.68 -5.09
C CYS A 113 -14.21 -10.88 -5.54
N ILE A 114 -13.05 -11.47 -5.27
CA ILE A 114 -11.75 -11.00 -5.72
C ILE A 114 -11.31 -11.92 -6.85
N PHE A 115 -10.91 -11.34 -7.98
CA PHE A 115 -10.19 -12.05 -9.04
C PHE A 115 -8.69 -11.76 -8.83
N PRO A 116 -7.94 -12.68 -8.20
CA PRO A 116 -6.55 -12.41 -7.90
C PRO A 116 -5.70 -12.41 -9.18
N MET A 117 -4.67 -11.56 -9.23
CA MET A 117 -3.72 -11.52 -10.34
C MET A 117 -2.90 -12.80 -10.45
N LEU A 118 -2.64 -13.45 -9.31
CA LEU A 118 -1.83 -14.65 -9.18
C LEU A 118 -2.64 -15.77 -8.51
N PRO A 119 -2.44 -17.04 -8.90
CA PRO A 119 -3.06 -18.17 -8.22
C PRO A 119 -2.82 -18.15 -6.71
N GLU A 120 -3.81 -18.61 -5.93
CA GLU A 120 -3.76 -18.56 -4.45
C GLU A 120 -2.53 -19.24 -3.85
N ALA A 121 -2.05 -20.33 -4.48
CA ALA A 121 -0.83 -21.03 -4.08
C ALA A 121 0.40 -20.10 -4.08
N LEU A 122 0.42 -19.08 -4.94
CA LEU A 122 1.47 -18.08 -4.97
C LEU A 122 1.12 -16.92 -4.03
N SER A 123 0.03 -16.21 -4.30
CA SER A 123 -0.33 -14.95 -3.64
C SER A 123 -0.57 -15.07 -2.14
N THR A 124 -1.24 -16.14 -1.69
CA THR A 124 -1.65 -16.30 -0.29
C THR A 124 -0.79 -17.30 0.48
N ASP A 125 0.29 -17.82 -0.13
CA ASP A 125 1.15 -18.83 0.49
C ASP A 125 2.62 -18.64 0.13
N LEU A 126 3.05 -19.04 -1.07
CA LEU A 126 4.48 -19.13 -1.40
C LEU A 126 5.21 -17.78 -1.40
N THR A 127 4.55 -16.69 -1.79
CA THR A 127 5.15 -15.34 -1.80
C THR A 127 4.71 -14.50 -0.60
N SER A 128 3.58 -14.84 0.03
CA SER A 128 3.08 -14.12 1.20
C SER A 128 4.05 -14.22 2.38
N LEU A 129 4.32 -13.08 3.02
CA LEU A 129 5.24 -12.92 4.14
C LEU A 129 4.59 -13.35 5.47
N HIS A 130 4.08 -14.58 5.51
CA HIS A 130 3.37 -15.16 6.66
C HIS A 130 4.18 -15.16 7.96
N GLU A 131 3.47 -14.91 9.06
CA GLU A 131 4.05 -15.00 10.40
C GLU A 131 4.69 -16.37 10.66
N GLY A 132 5.88 -16.36 11.25
CA GLY A 132 6.64 -17.56 11.57
C GLY A 132 7.28 -18.26 10.36
N GLN A 133 7.11 -17.73 9.15
CA GLN A 133 7.65 -18.34 7.94
C GLN A 133 8.80 -17.53 7.34
N GLU A 134 9.83 -18.27 6.91
CA GLU A 134 10.95 -17.69 6.16
C GLU A 134 10.52 -17.45 4.71
N ARG A 135 10.85 -16.25 4.20
CA ARG A 135 10.55 -15.84 2.82
C ARG A 135 11.68 -15.02 2.22
N LEU A 136 11.73 -15.01 0.88
CA LEU A 136 12.57 -14.08 0.13
C LEU A 136 11.81 -12.77 -0.07
N ALA A 137 12.56 -11.67 0.02
CA ALA A 137 12.05 -10.33 -0.16
C ALA A 137 13.10 -9.43 -0.79
N VAL A 138 12.64 -8.43 -1.53
CA VAL A 138 13.44 -7.27 -1.91
C VAL A 138 13.31 -6.23 -0.80
N VAL A 139 14.42 -5.92 -0.14
CA VAL A 139 14.46 -4.93 0.94
C VAL A 139 14.83 -3.56 0.39
N VAL A 140 13.99 -2.59 0.67
CA VAL A 140 14.23 -1.16 0.47
C VAL A 140 14.72 -0.57 1.80
N ASP A 141 16.01 -0.30 1.89
CA ASP A 141 16.71 0.17 3.08
C ASP A 141 17.01 1.67 2.97
N MET A 142 16.40 2.48 3.82
CA MET A 142 16.34 3.94 3.71
C MET A 142 16.76 4.64 5.00
N ASN A 143 17.48 5.76 4.88
CA ASN A 143 17.68 6.70 5.98
C ASN A 143 16.69 7.87 5.88
N VAL A 144 15.92 8.07 6.94
CA VAL A 144 14.94 9.14 7.13
C VAL A 144 15.54 10.19 8.08
N GLU A 145 15.76 11.38 7.56
CA GLU A 145 16.31 12.51 8.32
C GLU A 145 15.25 13.12 9.26
N ALA A 146 15.68 14.02 10.14
CA ALA A 146 14.80 14.66 11.12
C ALA A 146 13.68 15.50 10.46
N ASP A 147 13.91 16.04 9.26
CA ASP A 147 12.93 16.79 8.48
C ASP A 147 12.07 15.91 7.55
N GLY A 148 12.21 14.58 7.64
CA GLY A 148 11.53 13.61 6.78
C GLY A 148 12.12 13.46 5.39
N ASN A 149 13.27 14.07 5.10
CA ASN A 149 14.00 13.84 3.86
C ASN A 149 14.58 12.42 3.82
N LEU A 150 14.61 11.85 2.61
CA LEU A 150 15.17 10.52 2.34
C LEU A 150 16.55 10.70 1.72
N ALA A 151 17.60 10.53 2.50
CA ALA A 151 18.97 10.83 2.11
C ALA A 151 19.58 9.75 1.20
N GLN A 152 19.56 8.49 1.65
CA GLN A 152 20.13 7.35 0.94
C GLN A 152 19.15 6.18 0.98
N ALA A 153 19.07 5.46 -0.14
CA ALA A 153 18.36 4.20 -0.23
C ALA A 153 19.21 3.15 -0.93
N THR A 154 19.20 1.93 -0.41
CA THR A 154 19.79 0.76 -1.08
C THR A 154 18.75 -0.33 -1.19
N LEU A 155 18.80 -1.07 -2.30
CA LEU A 155 17.90 -2.19 -2.56
C LEU A 155 18.71 -3.47 -2.70
N TYR A 156 18.26 -4.54 -2.08
CA TYR A 156 18.92 -5.85 -2.13
C TYR A 156 17.96 -6.98 -1.78
N ARG A 157 18.25 -8.20 -2.23
CA ARG A 157 17.50 -9.42 -1.87
C ARG A 157 17.87 -9.88 -0.46
N ALA A 158 16.90 -10.39 0.28
CA ALA A 158 17.10 -10.91 1.62
C ALA A 158 16.14 -12.05 1.98
N ARG A 159 16.60 -12.91 2.90
CA ARG A 159 15.74 -13.84 3.65
C ARG A 159 15.23 -13.12 4.89
N VAL A 160 13.92 -13.06 5.04
CA VAL A 160 13.22 -12.44 6.16
C VAL A 160 12.35 -13.46 6.88
N LEU A 161 12.01 -13.16 8.13
CA LEU A 161 11.12 -13.98 8.96
C LEU A 161 10.14 -13.03 9.63
N ASN A 162 8.86 -13.09 9.25
CA ASN A 162 7.83 -12.28 9.89
C ASN A 162 7.62 -12.76 11.33
N ARG A 163 7.87 -11.89 12.30
CA ARG A 163 7.76 -12.19 13.74
C ARG A 163 6.36 -11.93 14.28
N ALA A 164 5.54 -11.14 13.60
CA ALA A 164 4.19 -10.79 14.03
C ALA A 164 3.34 -10.25 12.86
N LYS A 165 2.15 -10.82 12.66
CA LYS A 165 1.06 -10.21 11.92
C LYS A 165 0.23 -9.35 12.87
N LEU A 166 0.22 -8.05 12.63
CA LEU A 166 -0.62 -7.10 13.35
C LEU A 166 -1.79 -6.69 12.49
N THR A 167 -2.78 -6.05 13.11
CA THR A 167 -3.97 -5.58 12.41
C THR A 167 -4.09 -4.07 12.52
N TYR A 168 -4.59 -3.43 11.46
CA TYR A 168 -4.72 -1.97 11.42
C TYR A 168 -5.51 -1.42 12.61
N ASP A 169 -6.62 -2.06 12.96
CA ASP A 169 -7.50 -1.56 14.01
C ASP A 169 -6.87 -1.70 15.40
N ASN A 170 -6.21 -2.82 15.69
CA ASN A 170 -5.52 -3.02 16.96
C ASN A 170 -4.33 -2.05 17.10
N VAL A 171 -3.53 -1.87 16.06
CA VAL A 171 -2.40 -0.93 16.09
C VAL A 171 -2.89 0.51 16.22
N SER A 172 -3.98 0.89 15.53
CA SER A 172 -4.55 2.23 15.69
C SER A 172 -5.05 2.45 17.11
N ALA A 173 -5.84 1.52 17.65
CA ALA A 173 -6.34 1.61 19.02
C ALA A 173 -5.21 1.76 20.05
N TRP A 174 -4.11 1.03 19.85
CA TRP A 174 -2.93 1.16 20.69
C TRP A 174 -2.22 2.52 20.53
N LEU A 175 -2.01 2.99 19.30
CA LEU A 175 -1.40 4.29 19.02
C LEU A 175 -2.24 5.46 19.56
N ASP A 176 -3.56 5.30 19.57
CA ASP A 176 -4.53 6.29 20.05
C ASP A 176 -4.78 6.20 21.56
N GLY A 177 -4.19 5.21 22.24
CA GLY A 177 -4.28 5.02 23.69
C GLY A 177 -5.60 4.43 24.18
N THR A 178 -6.46 3.94 23.28
CA THR A 178 -7.72 3.26 23.63
C THR A 178 -7.51 1.78 23.94
N ALA A 179 -6.42 1.18 23.46
CA ALA A 179 -5.91 -0.12 23.88
C ALA A 179 -4.57 0.03 24.59
N HIS A 180 -4.35 -0.72 25.67
CA HIS A 180 -3.14 -0.60 26.50
C HIS A 180 -1.98 -1.50 26.04
N GLU A 181 -2.27 -2.63 25.40
CA GLU A 181 -1.26 -3.59 24.93
C GLU A 181 -1.72 -4.29 23.66
N LEU A 182 -0.76 -4.81 22.89
CA LEU A 182 -0.99 -5.75 21.80
C LEU A 182 -0.50 -7.13 22.24
N PRO A 183 -1.27 -8.22 22.02
CA PRO A 183 -0.86 -9.58 22.43
C PRO A 183 0.55 -9.97 21.95
N GLN A 184 0.91 -9.54 20.75
CA GLN A 184 2.20 -9.80 20.10
C GLN A 184 3.40 -9.16 20.83
N MET A 185 3.18 -8.18 21.72
CA MET A 185 4.25 -7.60 22.53
C MET A 185 4.84 -8.60 23.53
N GLN A 186 4.07 -9.63 23.91
CA GLN A 186 4.56 -10.70 24.80
C GLN A 186 5.59 -11.60 24.10
N SER A 187 5.39 -11.90 22.81
CA SER A 187 6.27 -12.76 22.01
C SER A 187 7.37 -11.99 21.28
N LEU A 188 7.19 -10.69 21.05
CA LEU A 188 8.15 -9.81 20.41
C LEU A 188 8.45 -8.57 21.28
N PRO A 189 9.38 -8.65 22.25
CA PRO A 189 9.64 -7.56 23.19
C PRO A 189 10.03 -6.22 22.56
N ALA A 190 10.61 -6.25 21.35
CA ALA A 190 10.98 -5.03 20.61
C ALA A 190 9.78 -4.35 19.92
N LEU A 191 8.59 -4.98 19.91
CA LEU A 191 7.47 -4.53 19.08
C LEU A 191 6.98 -3.13 19.45
N GLU A 192 6.89 -2.81 20.75
CA GLU A 192 6.46 -1.47 21.18
C GLU A 192 7.41 -0.39 20.65
N GLU A 193 8.72 -0.55 20.85
CA GLU A 193 9.73 0.38 20.35
C GLU A 193 9.63 0.51 18.82
N GLN A 194 9.47 -0.62 18.12
CA GLN A 194 9.29 -0.63 16.68
C GLN A 194 8.08 0.20 16.26
N LEU A 195 6.89 -0.01 16.84
CA LEU A 195 5.69 0.74 16.48
C LEU A 195 5.86 2.25 16.74
N ARG A 196 6.51 2.65 17.84
CA ARG A 196 6.78 4.08 18.14
C ARG A 196 7.75 4.70 17.12
N LEU A 197 8.79 3.95 16.71
CA LEU A 197 9.70 4.39 15.66
C LEU A 197 8.97 4.53 14.32
N HIS A 198 8.13 3.56 13.95
CA HIS A 198 7.37 3.62 12.70
C HIS A 198 6.39 4.79 12.67
N ASP A 199 5.70 5.07 13.77
CA ASP A 199 4.79 6.22 13.89
C ASP A 199 5.56 7.56 13.78
N THR A 200 6.73 7.65 14.41
CA THR A 200 7.59 8.84 14.29
C THR A 200 8.09 9.04 12.85
N ILE A 201 8.54 7.96 12.20
CA ILE A 201 9.00 7.98 10.81
C ILE A 201 7.84 8.40 9.88
N ALA A 202 6.67 7.79 10.04
CA ALA A 202 5.49 8.12 9.25
C ALA A 202 5.10 9.60 9.41
N GLY A 203 5.13 10.13 10.64
CA GLY A 203 4.89 11.55 10.92
C GLY A 203 5.86 12.48 10.17
N ARG A 204 7.17 12.18 10.20
CA ARG A 204 8.21 12.95 9.48
C ARG A 204 8.00 12.89 7.97
N LEU A 205 7.78 11.70 7.42
CA LEU A 205 7.51 11.51 5.99
C LEU A 205 6.27 12.28 5.55
N ARG A 206 5.18 12.19 6.32
CA ARG A 206 3.94 12.92 6.07
C ARG A 206 4.14 14.42 6.06
N GLN A 207 4.81 14.96 7.07
CA GLN A 207 5.11 16.38 7.16
C GLN A 207 5.91 16.86 5.95
N ARG A 208 6.95 16.11 5.55
CA ARG A 208 7.75 16.42 4.36
C ARG A 208 6.92 16.42 3.09
N ARG A 209 6.01 15.45 2.93
CA ARG A 209 5.11 15.36 1.77
C ARG A 209 4.13 16.54 1.73
N GLN A 210 3.55 16.91 2.87
CA GLN A 210 2.63 18.05 2.99
C GLN A 210 3.33 19.38 2.64
N GLN A 211 4.56 19.59 3.12
CA GLN A 211 5.38 20.76 2.75
C GLN A 211 5.63 20.86 1.24
N ARG A 212 5.58 19.74 0.52
CA ARG A 212 5.74 19.65 -0.94
C ARG A 212 4.41 19.64 -1.70
N GLY A 213 3.29 19.92 -1.04
CA GLY A 213 1.97 20.04 -1.67
C GLY A 213 1.25 18.70 -1.87
N ALA A 214 1.56 17.67 -1.07
CA ALA A 214 0.76 16.45 -1.09
C ALA A 214 -0.68 16.74 -0.66
N LEU A 215 -1.63 16.49 -1.56
CA LEU A 215 -3.03 16.81 -1.34
C LEU A 215 -3.67 15.88 -0.30
N ASN A 216 -4.36 16.43 0.69
CA ASN A 216 -5.08 15.67 1.70
C ASN A 216 -6.59 15.68 1.45
N LEU A 217 -7.02 14.87 0.47
CA LEU A 217 -8.40 14.76 0.04
C LEU A 217 -9.17 13.74 0.89
N LYS A 218 -10.44 14.04 1.18
CA LYS A 218 -11.38 13.14 1.87
C LYS A 218 -12.38 12.59 0.87
N THR A 219 -12.33 11.28 0.63
CA THR A 219 -13.34 10.56 -0.17
C THR A 219 -14.10 9.61 0.73
N ILE A 220 -15.41 9.52 0.52
CA ILE A 220 -16.25 8.54 1.22
C ILE A 220 -16.06 7.20 0.52
N ALA A 221 -15.51 6.24 1.24
CA ALA A 221 -15.39 4.85 0.80
C ALA A 221 -16.33 3.97 1.65
N ALA A 222 -16.86 2.91 1.04
CA ALA A 222 -17.74 1.97 1.72
C ALA A 222 -17.41 0.53 1.32
N ARG A 223 -17.57 -0.39 2.27
CA ARG A 223 -17.40 -1.84 2.10
C ARG A 223 -18.75 -2.54 2.11
N PRO A 224 -18.97 -3.53 1.23
CA PRO A 224 -20.19 -4.32 1.23
C PRO A 224 -20.26 -5.25 2.44
N VAL A 225 -21.43 -5.33 3.07
CA VAL A 225 -21.68 -6.23 4.20
C VAL A 225 -22.67 -7.31 3.77
N PHE A 226 -22.25 -8.56 3.87
CA PHE A 226 -23.06 -9.72 3.51
C PHE A 226 -23.56 -10.47 4.75
N ARG A 227 -24.77 -11.01 4.66
CA ARG A 227 -25.32 -12.00 5.60
C ARG A 227 -25.96 -13.11 4.81
N GLU A 228 -25.57 -14.37 5.06
CA GLU A 228 -26.09 -15.55 4.35
C GLU A 228 -26.01 -15.40 2.81
N GLY A 229 -24.91 -14.83 2.30
CA GLY A 229 -24.74 -14.62 0.85
C GLY A 229 -25.68 -13.57 0.26
N LYS A 230 -26.21 -12.64 1.06
CA LYS A 230 -26.99 -11.48 0.57
C LYS A 230 -26.33 -10.19 1.02
N LEU A 231 -26.16 -9.25 0.09
CA LEU A 231 -25.73 -7.90 0.41
C LEU A 231 -26.84 -7.23 1.21
N ILE A 232 -26.58 -6.93 2.49
CA ILE A 232 -27.56 -6.34 3.40
C ILE A 232 -27.36 -4.84 3.60
N THR A 233 -26.12 -4.36 3.56
CA THR A 233 -25.79 -2.94 3.73
C THR A 233 -24.39 -2.64 3.19
N LEU A 234 -24.04 -1.34 3.15
CA LEU A 234 -22.68 -0.85 2.98
C LEU A 234 -22.23 -0.23 4.30
N SER A 235 -21.02 -0.56 4.76
CA SER A 235 -20.39 0.08 5.93
C SER A 235 -19.36 1.10 5.48
N PRO A 236 -19.19 2.24 6.16
CA PRO A 236 -18.07 3.15 5.91
C PRO A 236 -16.71 2.42 6.03
N ASP A 237 -15.76 2.73 5.13
CA ASP A 237 -14.35 2.36 5.28
C ASP A 237 -13.59 3.55 5.84
N GLU A 238 -13.42 3.58 7.14
CA GLU A 238 -12.76 4.68 7.82
C GLU A 238 -11.24 4.55 7.72
N LYS A 239 -10.58 5.68 7.49
CA LYS A 239 -9.13 5.78 7.67
C LYS A 239 -8.83 5.72 9.15
N ASN A 240 -7.76 5.01 9.50
CA ASN A 240 -7.23 4.98 10.85
C ASN A 240 -5.73 5.28 10.82
N ARG A 241 -5.13 5.52 11.98
CA ARG A 241 -3.75 5.98 12.07
C ARG A 241 -2.75 4.94 11.55
N ALA A 242 -3.02 3.66 11.79
CA ALA A 242 -2.18 2.56 11.33
C ALA A 242 -2.19 2.42 9.79
N LYS A 243 -3.36 2.57 9.14
CA LYS A 243 -3.49 2.60 7.68
C LYS A 243 -2.67 3.74 7.08
N ASP A 244 -2.78 4.94 7.66
CA ASP A 244 -2.00 6.08 7.18
C ASP A 244 -0.49 5.89 7.42
N LEU A 245 -0.10 5.30 8.56
CA LEU A 245 1.29 4.97 8.89
C LEU A 245 1.88 4.07 7.80
N ILE A 246 1.25 2.93 7.49
CA ILE A 246 1.72 2.03 6.44
C ILE A 246 1.76 2.75 5.08
N ALA A 247 0.76 3.57 4.76
CA ALA A 247 0.76 4.34 3.52
C ALA A 247 1.96 5.31 3.41
N ASP A 248 2.32 6.00 4.50
CA ASP A 248 3.49 6.87 4.56
C ASP A 248 4.79 6.09 4.24
N LEU A 249 4.96 4.92 4.87
CA LEU A 249 6.15 4.08 4.66
C LEU A 249 6.24 3.55 3.23
N MET A 250 5.12 3.09 2.65
CA MET A 250 5.11 2.56 1.29
C MET A 250 5.33 3.65 0.24
N ILE A 251 4.84 4.87 0.47
CA ILE A 251 5.15 6.00 -0.41
C ILE A 251 6.64 6.32 -0.38
N ALA A 252 7.28 6.25 0.79
CA ALA A 252 8.73 6.42 0.92
C ALA A 252 9.50 5.31 0.18
N ALA A 253 9.13 4.04 0.39
CA ALA A 253 9.76 2.89 -0.27
C ALA A 253 9.62 2.94 -1.80
N ASN A 254 8.43 3.28 -2.31
CA ASN A 254 8.19 3.47 -3.74
C ASN A 254 9.02 4.63 -4.31
N SER A 255 9.11 5.75 -3.59
CA SER A 255 9.92 6.91 -4.00
C SER A 255 11.42 6.63 -3.98
N ALA A 256 11.88 5.80 -3.04
CA ALA A 256 13.27 5.33 -2.96
C ALA A 256 13.59 4.36 -4.10
N THR A 257 12.74 3.37 -4.36
CA THR A 257 12.87 2.42 -5.48
C THR A 257 12.90 3.13 -6.83
N ALA A 258 12.00 4.08 -7.02
CA ALA A 258 11.94 4.96 -8.19
C ALA A 258 13.26 5.71 -8.41
N ARG A 259 13.86 6.30 -7.38
CA ARG A 259 15.15 7.00 -7.49
C ARG A 259 16.29 6.03 -7.77
N PHE A 260 16.35 4.92 -7.04
CA PHE A 260 17.35 3.87 -7.24
C PHE A 260 17.41 3.37 -8.69
N LEU A 261 16.26 3.05 -9.29
CA LEU A 261 16.21 2.59 -10.69
C LEU A 261 16.62 3.70 -11.68
N ALA A 262 16.26 4.96 -11.40
CA ALA A 262 16.64 6.10 -12.23
C ALA A 262 18.16 6.35 -12.19
N ASP A 263 18.76 6.33 -10.99
CA ASP A 263 20.20 6.55 -10.78
C ASP A 263 21.05 5.45 -11.44
N LYS A 264 20.47 4.25 -11.63
CA LYS A 264 21.07 3.13 -12.36
C LYS A 264 20.82 3.16 -13.87
N GLY A 265 20.04 4.13 -14.38
CA GLY A 265 19.65 4.19 -15.79
C GLY A 265 18.76 3.02 -16.22
N PHE A 266 18.07 2.36 -15.28
CA PHE A 266 17.25 1.20 -15.59
C PHE A 266 15.83 1.63 -16.01
N PRO A 267 15.31 1.15 -17.16
CA PRO A 267 13.94 1.43 -17.58
C PRO A 267 12.94 0.89 -16.56
N SER A 268 11.97 1.71 -16.14
CA SER A 268 10.97 1.28 -15.17
C SER A 268 9.61 1.92 -15.46
N LEU A 269 8.54 1.20 -15.12
CA LEU A 269 7.20 1.78 -15.08
C LEU A 269 7.12 2.84 -13.97
N ARG A 270 6.47 3.96 -14.25
CA ARG A 270 6.34 5.10 -13.33
C ARG A 270 4.87 5.44 -13.15
N ARG A 271 4.45 5.57 -11.89
CA ARG A 271 3.17 6.18 -11.55
C ARG A 271 3.34 7.70 -11.62
N LEU A 272 2.67 8.35 -12.56
CA LEU A 272 2.78 9.78 -12.81
C LEU A 272 1.40 10.42 -12.77
N LEU A 273 1.17 11.31 -11.81
CA LEU A 273 0.02 12.22 -11.87
C LEU A 273 0.39 13.43 -12.73
N GLN A 274 -0.30 13.61 -13.84
CA GLN A 274 -0.13 14.80 -14.69
C GLN A 274 -0.68 16.06 -14.00
N ALA A 275 -0.22 17.22 -14.45
CA ALA A 275 -0.82 18.49 -14.03
C ALA A 275 -2.34 18.48 -14.37
N PRO A 276 -3.20 19.06 -13.50
CA PRO A 276 -4.65 19.00 -13.70
C PRO A 276 -5.07 19.58 -15.05
N ARG A 277 -5.82 18.80 -15.84
CA ARG A 277 -6.31 19.25 -17.16
C ARG A 277 -7.29 20.43 -17.06
N ARG A 278 -7.94 20.58 -15.91
CA ARG A 278 -8.97 21.60 -15.63
C ARG A 278 -8.56 22.51 -14.48
N TRP A 279 -7.30 22.95 -14.48
CA TRP A 279 -6.78 23.84 -13.44
C TRP A 279 -7.55 25.17 -13.35
N ASP A 280 -7.94 25.73 -14.49
CA ASP A 280 -8.82 26.89 -14.61
C ASP A 280 -10.11 26.75 -13.77
N ARG A 281 -10.71 25.56 -13.77
CA ARG A 281 -11.91 25.28 -12.97
C ARG A 281 -11.61 25.11 -11.49
N ILE A 282 -10.44 24.58 -11.14
CA ILE A 282 -9.97 24.54 -9.74
C ILE A 282 -9.75 25.95 -9.22
N VAL A 283 -9.17 26.84 -10.03
CA VAL A 283 -9.02 28.27 -9.70
C VAL A 283 -10.38 28.95 -9.51
N ALA A 284 -11.33 28.73 -10.43
CA ALA A 284 -12.68 29.29 -10.31
C ALA A 284 -13.43 28.77 -9.07
N LEU A 285 -13.26 27.49 -8.73
CA LEU A 285 -13.82 26.91 -7.52
C LEU A 285 -13.19 27.52 -6.26
N ALA A 286 -11.86 27.66 -6.20
CA ALA A 286 -11.23 28.33 -5.07
C ALA A 286 -11.70 29.79 -4.92
N ALA A 287 -11.91 30.50 -6.04
CA ALA A 287 -12.42 31.86 -6.04
C ALA A 287 -13.85 31.98 -5.50
N SER A 288 -14.71 30.95 -5.66
CA SER A 288 -16.04 30.94 -5.04
C SER A 288 -16.01 30.75 -3.52
N HIS A 289 -14.84 30.42 -2.97
CA HIS A 289 -14.55 30.36 -1.53
C HIS A 289 -13.61 31.49 -1.09
N ASP A 290 -13.56 32.60 -1.85
CA ASP A 290 -12.73 33.78 -1.59
C ASP A 290 -11.22 33.52 -1.52
N VAL A 291 -10.73 32.46 -2.19
CA VAL A 291 -9.30 32.11 -2.25
C VAL A 291 -8.77 32.23 -3.68
N ALA A 292 -7.75 33.06 -3.86
CA ALA A 292 -7.06 33.21 -5.15
C ALA A 292 -5.94 32.16 -5.30
N LEU A 293 -6.11 31.24 -6.24
CA LEU A 293 -5.04 30.33 -6.68
C LEU A 293 -4.23 30.92 -7.84
N PRO A 294 -2.95 30.55 -7.99
CA PRO A 294 -2.14 31.01 -9.12
C PRO A 294 -2.68 30.51 -10.47
N PRO A 295 -2.40 31.23 -11.57
CA PRO A 295 -2.87 30.82 -12.90
C PRO A 295 -2.24 29.52 -13.41
N ALA A 296 -1.02 29.20 -12.95
CA ALA A 296 -0.37 27.92 -13.21
C ALA A 296 -0.66 26.92 -12.09
N ALA A 297 -0.70 25.63 -12.44
CA ALA A 297 -0.93 24.55 -11.47
C ALA A 297 0.12 24.55 -10.36
N ASP A 298 -0.35 24.67 -9.12
CA ASP A 298 0.51 24.71 -7.93
C ASP A 298 -0.12 23.85 -6.83
N ALA A 299 0.54 22.73 -6.52
CA ALA A 299 0.06 21.76 -5.54
C ALA A 299 0.10 22.31 -4.10
N VAL A 300 1.07 23.19 -3.79
CA VAL A 300 1.20 23.78 -2.44
C VAL A 300 0.10 24.81 -2.23
N ALA A 301 -0.18 25.65 -3.22
CA ALA A 301 -1.29 26.60 -3.17
C ALA A 301 -2.64 25.87 -3.06
N LEU A 302 -2.83 24.79 -3.84
CA LEU A 302 -4.04 23.97 -3.75
C LEU A 302 -4.19 23.31 -2.38
N GLU A 303 -3.14 22.72 -1.82
CA GLU A 303 -3.23 22.10 -0.49
C GLU A 303 -3.51 23.14 0.61
N ARG A 304 -2.96 24.35 0.54
CA ARG A 304 -3.30 25.43 1.48
C ARG A 304 -4.78 25.78 1.42
N PHE A 305 -5.34 25.87 0.21
CA PHE A 305 -6.78 26.07 0.03
C PHE A 305 -7.59 24.91 0.65
N LEU A 306 -7.22 23.66 0.34
CA LEU A 306 -7.90 22.48 0.90
C LEU A 306 -7.80 22.41 2.43
N GLU A 307 -6.64 22.72 3.00
CA GLU A 307 -6.43 22.75 4.44
C GLU A 307 -7.32 23.79 5.13
N GLN A 308 -7.47 24.97 4.54
CA GLN A 308 -8.37 26.01 5.03
C GLN A 308 -9.82 25.51 5.00
N GLN A 309 -10.28 24.97 3.87
CA GLN A 309 -11.66 24.51 3.71
C GLN A 309 -11.99 23.35 4.66
N ARG A 310 -11.06 22.42 4.86
CA ARG A 310 -11.22 21.33 5.83
C ARG A 310 -11.42 21.82 7.27
N ARG A 311 -10.83 22.96 7.63
CA ARG A 311 -10.99 23.56 8.97
C ARG A 311 -12.27 24.38 9.09
N SER A 312 -12.65 25.11 8.04
CA SER A 312 -13.81 26.02 8.07
C SER A 312 -15.13 25.31 7.80
N ASP A 313 -15.13 24.26 6.98
CA ASP A 313 -16.31 23.47 6.61
C ASP A 313 -15.96 21.97 6.53
N PRO A 314 -15.79 21.31 7.69
CA PRO A 314 -15.42 19.89 7.74
C PRO A 314 -16.49 18.96 7.16
N ASP A 315 -17.77 19.37 7.20
CA ASP A 315 -18.90 18.59 6.71
C ASP A 315 -18.98 18.63 5.18
N GLY A 316 -18.79 19.81 4.56
CA GLY A 316 -18.74 19.98 3.10
C GLY A 316 -17.42 19.56 2.44
N PHE A 317 -16.35 19.33 3.22
CA PHE A 317 -15.02 19.05 2.68
C PHE A 317 -14.93 17.80 1.80
N ALA A 318 -15.76 16.78 2.05
CA ALA A 318 -15.79 15.57 1.24
C ALA A 318 -16.30 15.84 -0.20
N ASP A 319 -17.31 16.70 -0.34
CA ASP A 319 -17.85 17.09 -1.64
C ASP A 319 -16.88 17.99 -2.41
N LEU A 320 -16.24 18.93 -1.72
CA LEU A 320 -15.15 19.74 -2.28
C LEU A 320 -14.01 18.84 -2.79
N SER A 321 -13.58 17.88 -1.97
CA SER A 321 -12.55 16.91 -2.34
C SER A 321 -12.92 16.14 -3.61
N LEU A 322 -14.16 15.65 -3.70
CA LEU A 322 -14.64 14.94 -4.88
C LEU A 322 -14.68 15.83 -6.14
N ALA A 323 -15.05 17.10 -6.00
CA ALA A 323 -15.02 18.06 -7.11
C ALA A 323 -13.59 18.26 -7.62
N ILE A 324 -12.62 18.43 -6.72
CA ILE A 324 -11.19 18.54 -7.06
C ILE A 324 -10.70 17.27 -7.76
N VAL A 325 -10.95 16.08 -7.21
CA VAL A 325 -10.57 14.79 -7.82
C VAL A 325 -11.08 14.68 -9.27
N LYS A 326 -12.34 15.04 -9.52
CA LYS A 326 -12.93 15.02 -10.87
C LYS A 326 -12.26 16.00 -11.85
N MET A 327 -11.58 17.03 -11.35
CA MET A 327 -10.87 18.03 -12.16
C MET A 327 -9.38 17.74 -12.33
N LEU A 328 -8.75 17.03 -11.38
CA LEU A 328 -7.37 16.53 -11.52
C LEU A 328 -7.24 15.63 -12.76
N GLY A 329 -8.24 14.76 -12.99
CA GLY A 329 -8.24 13.77 -14.06
C GLY A 329 -7.61 12.44 -13.65
N SER A 330 -7.58 11.49 -14.58
CA SER A 330 -6.88 10.21 -14.38
C SER A 330 -5.37 10.44 -14.40
N GLY A 331 -4.70 10.08 -13.30
CA GLY A 331 -3.25 9.84 -13.27
C GLY A 331 -2.89 8.40 -13.56
#